data_AF-A0A842LQT6-F1
#
_entry.id   AF-A0A842LQT6-F1
#
_cell.length_a   1.000
_cell.length_b   1.000
_cell.length_c   1.000
_cell.angle_alpha   90.00
_cell.angle_beta   90.00
_cell.angle_gamma   90.00
#
_symmetry.space_group_name_H-M   'P 1'
#
loop_
_entity.id
_entity.type
_entity.pdbx_description
1 polymer ?
#
loop_
_entity_poly.entity_id
_entity_poly.type
_entity_poly.pdbx_seq_one_letter_code
_entity_poly.pdbx_strand_id
1 'polypeptide(L)'
;MLMDADELAGMIRDIRKDIGHGDADIRIVDVVLDEKRDSLLIVAPDRSDKSAIIGKGGWVAGRLREKLGVGRVHVEAETDIIIRRHRVGLALERISELEGSFRVLKILEEVLKMRMEYPSGLEFLLELSRSGADGPEVAVALSGGVDSSFSLIAAVKLGLRPFALTVDPGTIILPGHIRRSLEELCSLLGVRHEYIGAELGDIQSGALDGRFHPCGRCSGLIESTVMDKIRNMEIDTVIFGDLLSTGYQSVNVDDGILRVNLPALFAASKQEVRSVASLHGVRSSMNFGCPLLGEVHRRHPHLRRYSIQRVLRETRAGVLEPG
;
A
#
# COMPACT_ATOMS: atom_id res chain seq x y z
N MET A 1 23.19 12.19 -15.85
CA MET A 1 23.18 12.44 -17.32
C MET A 1 21.71 12.57 -17.74
N LEU A 2 21.29 13.67 -18.38
CA LEU A 2 19.89 13.78 -18.87
C LEU A 2 19.72 12.79 -20.02
N MET A 3 18.99 11.70 -19.77
CA MET A 3 18.70 10.70 -20.79
C MET A 3 17.54 11.22 -21.63
N ASP A 4 17.75 11.33 -22.95
CA ASP A 4 16.74 11.87 -23.85
C ASP A 4 15.58 10.88 -24.03
N ALA A 5 14.34 11.40 -23.99
CA ALA A 5 13.14 10.60 -24.13
C ALA A 5 13.06 9.91 -25.51
N ASP A 6 13.53 10.59 -26.56
CA ASP A 6 13.55 10.04 -27.92
C ASP A 6 14.56 8.90 -28.08
N GLU A 7 15.74 9.04 -27.46
CA GLU A 7 16.76 7.99 -27.41
C GLU A 7 16.22 6.75 -26.68
N LEU A 8 15.61 6.96 -25.51
CA LEU A 8 15.01 5.88 -24.73
C LEU A 8 13.87 5.18 -25.48
N ALA A 9 13.02 5.94 -26.17
CA ALA A 9 11.97 5.40 -27.02
C ALA A 9 12.54 4.56 -28.18
N GLY A 10 13.68 4.96 -28.76
CA GLY A 10 14.44 4.16 -29.73
C GLY A 10 14.91 2.83 -29.14
N MET A 11 15.55 2.85 -27.98
CA MET A 11 16.02 1.63 -27.31
C MET A 11 14.88 0.67 -26.98
N ILE A 12 13.74 1.19 -26.52
CA ILE A 12 12.55 0.40 -26.23
C ILE A 12 12.01 -0.26 -27.51
N ARG A 13 11.97 0.46 -28.64
CA ARG A 13 11.56 -0.10 -29.94
C ARG A 13 12.47 -1.24 -30.39
N ASP A 14 13.78 -1.08 -30.23
CA ASP A 14 14.75 -2.12 -30.59
C ASP A 14 14.58 -3.36 -29.71
N ILE A 15 14.48 -3.19 -28.39
CA ILE A 15 14.25 -4.29 -27.45
C ILE A 15 12.94 -5.03 -27.80
N ARG A 16 11.88 -4.30 -28.15
CA ARG A 16 10.60 -4.90 -28.55
C ARG A 16 10.75 -5.75 -29.81
N LYS A 17 11.47 -5.27 -30.82
CA LYS A 17 11.74 -6.03 -32.06
C LYS A 17 12.56 -7.29 -31.75
N ASP A 18 13.60 -7.17 -30.93
CA ASP A 18 14.49 -8.27 -30.56
C ASP A 18 13.75 -9.42 -29.85
N ILE A 19 12.73 -9.11 -29.04
CA ILE A 19 11.92 -10.11 -28.34
C ILE A 19 10.67 -10.57 -29.12
N GLY A 20 10.54 -10.16 -30.38
CA GLY A 20 9.41 -10.56 -31.25
C GLY A 20 8.08 -9.89 -30.91
N HIS A 21 8.10 -8.74 -30.22
CA HIS A 21 6.91 -7.91 -30.05
C HIS A 21 6.63 -7.09 -31.30
N GLY A 22 5.34 -6.81 -31.55
CA GLY A 22 4.94 -5.95 -32.66
C GLY A 22 5.48 -4.53 -32.52
N ASP A 23 5.69 -3.88 -33.67
CA ASP A 23 6.08 -2.48 -33.71
C ASP A 23 5.02 -1.62 -33.02
N ALA A 24 5.48 -0.66 -32.24
CA ALA A 24 4.62 0.26 -31.52
C ALA A 24 5.30 1.62 -31.49
N ASP A 25 4.52 2.67 -31.70
CA ASP A 25 5.00 4.02 -31.48
C ASP A 25 5.17 4.23 -29.97
N ILE A 26 6.40 4.46 -29.53
CA ILE A 26 6.74 4.57 -28.11
C ILE A 26 6.76 6.05 -27.75
N ARG A 27 5.79 6.45 -26.93
CA ARG A 27 5.63 7.82 -26.47
C ARG A 27 6.00 7.93 -25.00
N ILE A 28 6.85 8.90 -24.68
CA ILE A 28 7.34 9.16 -23.32
C ILE A 28 7.10 10.64 -23.03
N VAL A 29 6.45 10.91 -21.89
CA VAL A 29 6.17 12.27 -21.40
C VAL A 29 7.38 12.79 -20.62
N ASP A 30 7.95 11.95 -19.77
CA ASP A 30 9.05 12.35 -18.88
C ASP A 30 9.93 11.15 -18.52
N VAL A 31 11.19 11.43 -18.19
CA VAL A 31 12.19 10.46 -17.77
C VAL A 31 12.98 11.02 -16.60
N VAL A 32 12.95 10.32 -15.47
CA VAL A 32 13.67 10.73 -14.26
C VAL A 32 14.65 9.62 -13.86
N LEU A 33 15.94 9.93 -13.90
CA LEU A 33 16.99 9.05 -13.39
C LEU A 33 17.31 9.45 -11.94
N ASP A 34 17.00 8.57 -10.99
CA ASP A 34 17.39 8.69 -9.59
C ASP A 34 18.69 7.91 -9.36
N GLU A 35 19.82 8.62 -9.45
CA GLU A 35 21.17 8.04 -9.25
C GLU A 35 21.37 7.53 -7.81
N LYS A 36 20.67 8.10 -6.82
CA LYS A 36 20.80 7.66 -5.41
C LYS A 36 20.14 6.31 -5.18
N ARG A 37 19.01 6.07 -5.85
CA ARG A 37 18.23 4.83 -5.73
C ARG A 37 18.50 3.83 -6.84
N ASP A 38 19.44 4.15 -7.73
CA ASP A 38 19.77 3.34 -8.90
C ASP A 38 18.50 2.94 -9.68
N SER A 39 17.67 3.94 -9.98
CA SER A 39 16.35 3.71 -10.56
C SER A 39 15.99 4.70 -11.65
N LEU A 40 15.31 4.21 -12.68
CA LEU A 40 14.77 4.99 -13.79
C LEU A 40 13.24 5.00 -13.71
N LEU A 41 12.63 6.18 -13.64
CA LEU A 41 11.20 6.40 -13.82
C LEU A 41 10.94 6.86 -15.25
N ILE A 42 10.00 6.21 -15.92
CA ILE A 42 9.49 6.58 -17.23
C ILE A 42 8.00 6.92 -17.08
N VAL A 43 7.61 8.12 -17.49
CA VAL A 43 6.20 8.53 -17.52
C VAL A 43 5.67 8.39 -18.94
N ALA A 44 4.69 7.52 -19.11
CA ALA A 44 3.97 7.29 -20.35
C ALA A 44 2.70 8.16 -20.39
N PRO A 45 2.18 8.56 -21.57
CA PRO A 45 0.95 9.36 -21.64
C PRO A 45 -0.26 8.65 -20.99
N ASP A 46 -0.47 7.37 -21.28
CA ASP A 46 -1.56 6.59 -20.72
C ASP A 46 -1.16 5.15 -20.36
N ARG A 47 -2.14 4.37 -19.89
CA ARG A 47 -1.92 2.95 -19.52
C ARG A 47 -1.59 2.04 -20.70
N SER A 48 -2.06 2.38 -21.90
CA SER A 48 -1.73 1.64 -23.12
C SER A 48 -0.26 1.86 -23.49
N ASP A 49 0.20 3.12 -23.49
CA ASP A 49 1.61 3.45 -23.71
C ASP A 49 2.51 2.84 -22.62
N LYS A 50 2.11 2.93 -21.34
CA LYS A 50 2.79 2.26 -20.22
C LYS A 50 2.92 0.77 -20.49
N SER A 51 1.85 0.10 -20.91
CA SER A 51 1.91 -1.33 -21.24
C SER A 51 2.82 -1.63 -22.43
N ALA A 52 2.92 -0.74 -23.41
CA ALA A 52 3.84 -0.89 -24.53
C ALA A 52 5.30 -0.76 -24.11
N ILE A 53 5.61 0.17 -23.21
CA ILE A 53 6.94 0.37 -22.63
C ILE A 53 7.34 -0.80 -21.73
N ILE A 54 6.44 -1.29 -20.86
CA ILE A 54 6.70 -2.45 -19.99
C ILE A 54 6.87 -3.73 -20.80
N GLY A 55 6.07 -3.88 -21.86
CA GLY A 55 6.01 -5.08 -22.68
C GLY A 55 5.29 -6.24 -22.00
N LYS A 56 4.88 -7.25 -22.80
CA LYS A 56 4.24 -8.46 -22.27
C LYS A 56 5.11 -9.09 -21.18
N GLY A 57 4.52 -9.37 -20.03
CA GLY A 57 5.21 -9.99 -18.90
C GLY A 57 6.36 -9.17 -18.30
N GLY A 58 6.47 -7.87 -18.59
CA GLY A 58 7.56 -7.01 -18.08
C GLY A 58 8.90 -7.19 -18.79
N TRP A 59 8.95 -7.93 -19.90
CA TRP A 59 10.20 -8.27 -20.59
C TRP A 59 10.96 -7.05 -21.12
N VAL A 60 10.26 -6.05 -21.63
CA VAL A 60 10.92 -4.87 -22.23
C VAL A 60 11.56 -4.04 -21.13
N ALA A 61 10.83 -3.75 -20.04
CA ALA A 61 11.37 -3.05 -18.88
C ALA A 61 12.55 -3.81 -18.24
N GLY A 62 12.48 -5.15 -18.15
CA GLY A 62 13.55 -5.99 -17.64
C GLY A 62 14.83 -5.94 -18.48
N ARG A 63 14.71 -6.03 -19.81
CA ARG A 63 15.84 -5.90 -20.74
C ARG A 63 16.40 -4.48 -20.77
N LEU A 64 15.54 -3.48 -20.68
CA LEU A 64 15.94 -2.08 -20.62
C LEU A 64 16.77 -1.81 -19.36
N ARG A 65 16.34 -2.34 -18.22
CA ARG A 65 17.10 -2.31 -16.96
C ARG A 65 18.50 -2.89 -17.13
N GLU A 66 18.61 -4.08 -17.73
CA GLU A 66 19.90 -4.75 -18.00
C GLU A 66 20.80 -3.93 -18.93
N LYS A 67 20.22 -3.38 -20.01
CA LYS A 67 20.96 -2.60 -21.02
C LYS A 67 21.49 -1.28 -20.47
N LEU A 68 20.71 -0.61 -19.62
CA LEU A 68 21.08 0.65 -18.99
C LEU A 68 21.93 0.46 -17.73
N GLY A 69 22.04 -0.77 -17.22
CA GLY A 69 22.80 -1.07 -16.00
C GLY A 69 22.20 -0.46 -14.74
N VAL A 70 20.91 -0.13 -14.73
CA VAL A 70 20.21 0.44 -13.56
C VAL A 70 19.61 -0.67 -12.69
N GLY A 71 19.49 -0.44 -11.40
CA GLY A 71 18.91 -1.39 -10.45
C GLY A 71 17.41 -1.64 -10.66
N ARG A 72 16.67 -0.61 -11.09
CA ARG A 72 15.22 -0.69 -11.33
C ARG A 72 14.76 0.21 -12.47
N VAL A 73 13.80 -0.28 -13.27
CA VAL A 73 13.00 0.54 -14.19
C VAL A 73 11.56 0.52 -13.71
N HIS A 74 10.98 1.70 -13.50
CA HIS A 74 9.59 1.89 -13.11
C HIS A 74 8.88 2.70 -14.19
N VAL A 75 7.65 2.31 -14.53
CA VAL A 75 6.88 2.95 -15.60
C VAL A 75 5.53 3.35 -15.04
N GLU A 76 5.21 4.64 -15.10
CA GLU A 76 3.91 5.18 -14.68
C GLU A 76 3.16 5.79 -15.86
N ALA A 77 1.83 5.77 -15.78
CA ALA A 77 1.02 6.50 -16.73
C ALA A 77 0.71 7.90 -16.16
N GLU A 78 0.79 8.94 -16.97
CA GLU A 78 0.45 10.31 -16.58
C GLU A 78 -1.00 10.40 -16.08
N THR A 79 -1.91 9.66 -16.71
CA THR A 79 -3.29 9.48 -16.24
C THR A 79 -3.38 8.97 -14.79
N ASP A 80 -2.50 8.07 -14.35
CA ASP A 80 -2.48 7.57 -12.97
C ASP A 80 -1.96 8.66 -12.02
N ILE A 81 -0.94 9.43 -12.44
CA ILE A 81 -0.41 10.58 -11.68
C ILE A 81 -1.50 11.64 -11.47
N ILE A 82 -2.27 11.98 -12.52
CA ILE A 82 -3.38 12.95 -12.45
C ILE A 82 -4.43 12.49 -11.44
N ILE A 83 -4.88 11.23 -11.54
CA ILE A 83 -5.89 10.66 -10.63
C ILE A 83 -5.39 10.67 -9.19
N ARG A 84 -4.12 10.32 -8.98
CA ARG A 84 -3.49 10.32 -7.66
C ARG A 84 -3.43 11.71 -7.05
N ARG A 85 -2.98 12.72 -7.80
CA ARG A 85 -2.99 14.13 -7.35
C ARG A 85 -4.40 14.59 -6.99
N HIS A 86 -5.38 14.24 -7.81
CA HIS A 86 -6.77 14.56 -7.51
C HIS A 86 -7.25 13.93 -6.19
N ARG A 87 -6.96 12.64 -5.96
CA ARG A 87 -7.30 11.96 -4.71
C ARG A 87 -6.59 12.56 -3.50
N VAL A 88 -5.28 12.83 -3.60
CA VAL A 88 -4.53 13.46 -2.51
C VAL A 88 -5.09 14.86 -2.21
N GLY A 89 -5.51 15.61 -3.24
CA GLY A 89 -6.23 16.88 -3.08
C GLY A 89 -7.53 16.74 -2.27
N LEU A 90 -8.37 15.76 -2.60
CA LEU A 90 -9.60 15.48 -1.83
C LEU A 90 -9.32 15.06 -0.38
N ALA A 91 -8.19 14.40 -0.14
CA ALA A 91 -7.79 14.05 1.22
C ALA A 91 -7.29 15.26 2.02
N LEU A 92 -6.56 16.17 1.37
CA LEU A 92 -6.16 17.46 1.96
C LEU A 92 -7.38 18.32 2.31
N GLU A 93 -8.39 18.36 1.44
CA GLU A 93 -9.68 19.00 1.73
C GLU A 93 -10.29 18.43 3.01
N ARG A 94 -10.38 17.09 3.13
CA ARG A 94 -10.90 16.45 4.34
C ARG A 94 -10.09 16.78 5.59
N ILE A 95 -8.77 16.84 5.49
CA ILE A 95 -7.90 17.20 6.61
C ILE A 95 -8.14 18.64 7.05
N SER A 96 -8.32 19.57 6.11
CA SER A 96 -8.59 20.98 6.41
C SER A 96 -9.92 21.18 7.14
N GLU A 97 -10.97 20.42 6.79
CA GLU A 97 -12.25 20.46 7.52
C GLU A 97 -12.13 20.00 8.99
N LEU A 98 -11.13 19.19 9.30
CA LEU A 98 -10.87 18.65 10.64
C LEU A 98 -9.77 19.42 11.37
N GLU A 99 -9.32 20.56 10.83
CA GLU A 99 -8.22 21.33 11.38
C GLU A 99 -8.44 21.67 12.87
N GLY A 100 -7.37 21.53 13.66
CA GLY A 100 -7.41 21.76 15.10
C GLY A 100 -8.05 20.64 15.93
N SER A 101 -8.70 19.65 15.31
CA SER A 101 -9.38 18.57 16.03
C SER A 101 -8.42 17.47 16.50
N PHE A 102 -7.36 17.20 15.74
CA PHE A 102 -6.39 16.14 16.04
C PHE A 102 -4.97 16.60 15.72
N ARG A 103 -4.02 16.39 16.64
CA ARG A 103 -2.62 16.81 16.48
C ARG A 103 -1.93 16.17 15.26
N VAL A 104 -2.32 14.95 14.89
CA VAL A 104 -1.76 14.19 13.77
C VAL A 104 -2.02 14.86 12.42
N LEU A 105 -3.10 15.62 12.28
CA LEU A 105 -3.53 16.18 11.00
C LEU A 105 -2.50 17.12 10.38
N LYS A 106 -1.81 17.92 11.19
CA LYS A 106 -0.75 18.81 10.71
C LYS A 106 0.41 18.03 10.05
N ILE A 107 0.79 16.90 10.64
CA ILE A 107 1.84 16.03 10.10
C ILE A 107 1.37 15.39 8.79
N LEU A 108 0.11 14.94 8.74
CA LEU A 108 -0.50 14.35 7.55
C LEU A 108 -0.64 15.36 6.41
N GLU A 109 -1.02 16.61 6.72
CA GLU A 109 -1.13 17.69 5.74
C GLU A 109 0.22 17.98 5.08
N GLU A 110 1.28 18.14 5.87
CA GLU A 110 2.64 18.39 5.38
C GLU A 110 3.12 17.29 4.44
N VAL A 111 2.95 16.01 4.82
CA VAL A 111 3.40 14.90 3.97
C VAL A 111 2.55 14.76 2.71
N LEU A 112 1.26 15.08 2.75
CA LEU A 112 0.41 15.04 1.56
C LEU A 112 0.74 16.15 0.57
N LYS A 113 1.16 17.34 1.06
CA LYS A 113 1.73 18.38 0.19
C LYS A 113 3.01 17.89 -0.51
N MET A 114 3.88 17.16 0.20
CA MET A 114 5.04 16.51 -0.44
C MET A 114 4.61 15.45 -1.47
N ARG A 115 3.59 14.65 -1.16
CA ARG A 115 3.04 13.65 -2.11
C ARG A 115 2.45 14.30 -3.36
N MET A 116 1.90 15.52 -3.28
CA MET A 116 1.42 16.26 -4.45
C MET A 116 2.57 16.70 -5.38
N GLU A 117 3.68 17.13 -4.77
CA GLU A 117 4.90 17.54 -5.47
C GLU A 117 5.61 16.34 -6.10
N TYR A 118 5.71 15.23 -5.35
CA TYR A 118 6.35 13.97 -5.76
C TYR A 118 5.30 12.83 -5.84
N PRO A 119 4.45 12.83 -6.88
CA PRO A 119 3.36 11.87 -7.01
C PRO A 119 3.81 10.46 -7.40
N SER A 120 5.06 10.28 -7.80
CA SER A 120 5.61 8.99 -8.22
C SER A 120 6.49 8.42 -7.11
N GLY A 121 6.07 7.30 -6.52
CA GLY A 121 6.81 6.66 -5.44
C GLY A 121 6.55 7.22 -4.03
N LEU A 122 6.84 6.41 -3.03
CA LEU A 122 6.69 6.74 -1.59
C LEU A 122 8.02 6.69 -0.85
N GLU A 123 9.12 6.56 -1.57
CA GLU A 123 10.47 6.44 -1.04
C GLU A 123 10.93 7.72 -0.35
N PHE A 124 10.31 8.88 -0.65
CA PHE A 124 10.54 10.12 0.08
C PHE A 124 10.25 9.98 1.59
N LEU A 125 9.35 9.06 1.98
CA LEU A 125 9.09 8.74 3.39
C LEU A 125 10.35 8.22 4.10
N LEU A 126 11.27 7.57 3.39
CA LEU A 126 12.49 7.01 3.97
C LEU A 126 13.50 8.09 4.33
N GLU A 127 13.44 9.24 3.66
CA GLU A 127 14.30 10.40 3.87
C GLU A 127 13.78 11.27 5.02
N LEU A 128 12.51 11.12 5.39
CA LEU A 128 11.95 11.74 6.58
C LEU A 128 12.63 11.17 7.83
N SER A 129 13.41 12.03 8.49
CA SER A 129 14.12 11.74 9.73
C SER A 129 13.50 12.51 10.89
N ARG A 130 12.18 12.40 11.04
CA ARG A 130 11.44 13.12 12.09
C ARG A 130 11.62 12.39 13.43
N SER A 131 12.08 13.09 14.46
CA SER A 131 12.10 12.54 15.82
C SER A 131 10.67 12.26 16.28
N GLY A 132 10.41 11.04 16.74
CA GLY A 132 9.11 10.66 17.29
C GLY A 132 8.89 11.12 18.73
N ALA A 133 9.89 11.68 19.43
CA ALA A 133 9.82 11.92 20.88
C ALA A 133 8.60 12.78 21.29
N ASP A 134 8.30 13.83 20.51
CA ASP A 134 7.19 14.77 20.76
C ASP A 134 5.97 14.52 19.86
N GLY A 135 6.00 13.45 19.07
CA GLY A 135 4.95 13.08 18.13
C GLY A 135 3.62 12.72 18.81
N PRO A 136 2.48 12.94 18.16
CA PRO A 136 1.21 12.46 18.68
C PRO A 136 1.22 10.93 18.74
N GLU A 137 0.61 10.40 19.79
CA GLU A 137 0.44 8.96 19.95
C GLU A 137 -0.70 8.50 19.06
N VAL A 138 -0.50 7.39 18.34
CA VAL A 138 -1.48 6.84 17.41
C VAL A 138 -1.53 5.33 17.57
N ALA A 139 -2.69 4.73 17.41
CA ALA A 139 -2.80 3.29 17.29
C ALA A 139 -2.58 2.87 15.83
N VAL A 140 -1.94 1.74 15.59
CA VAL A 140 -1.81 1.15 14.26
C VAL A 140 -2.35 -0.28 14.28
N ALA A 141 -3.40 -0.53 13.50
CA ALA A 141 -3.95 -1.86 13.31
C ALA A 141 -3.01 -2.70 12.43
N LEU A 142 -2.32 -3.67 13.05
CA LEU A 142 -1.24 -4.42 12.44
C LEU A 142 -1.64 -5.89 12.22
N SER A 143 -1.72 -6.30 10.95
CA SER A 143 -2.18 -7.65 10.56
C SER A 143 -1.06 -8.61 10.12
N GLY A 144 0.14 -8.08 9.90
CA GLY A 144 1.28 -8.81 9.31
C GLY A 144 1.25 -8.85 7.78
N GLY A 145 0.19 -8.33 7.16
CA GLY A 145 0.17 -8.03 5.75
C GLY A 145 0.99 -6.79 5.41
N VAL A 146 1.53 -6.77 4.20
CA VAL A 146 2.39 -5.69 3.67
C VAL A 146 1.78 -4.30 3.87
N ASP A 147 0.47 -4.14 3.67
CA ASP A 147 -0.19 -2.83 3.75
C ASP A 147 -0.21 -2.28 5.18
N SER A 148 -0.57 -3.13 6.16
CA SER A 148 -0.54 -2.72 7.56
C SER A 148 0.88 -2.52 8.09
N SER A 149 1.85 -3.30 7.58
CA SER A 149 3.26 -3.10 7.91
C SER A 149 3.80 -1.78 7.34
N PHE A 150 3.43 -1.44 6.10
CA PHE A 150 3.72 -0.12 5.54
C PHE A 150 3.12 1.00 6.39
N SER A 151 1.86 0.88 6.83
CA SER A 151 1.24 1.89 7.69
C SER A 151 2.03 2.13 8.98
N LEU A 152 2.52 1.06 9.61
CA LEU A 152 3.38 1.15 10.79
C LEU A 152 4.71 1.85 10.49
N ILE A 153 5.40 1.42 9.42
CA ILE A 153 6.67 2.01 8.98
C ILE A 153 6.50 3.50 8.67
N ALA A 154 5.47 3.85 7.89
CA ALA A 154 5.16 5.22 7.54
C ALA A 154 4.83 6.06 8.78
N ALA A 155 4.05 5.54 9.72
CA ALA A 155 3.76 6.24 10.97
C ALA A 155 5.04 6.61 11.75
N VAL A 156 6.00 5.67 11.86
CA VAL A 156 7.30 5.95 12.49
C VAL A 156 8.08 7.01 11.71
N LYS A 157 8.17 6.89 10.38
CA LYS A 157 8.91 7.84 9.52
C LYS A 157 8.32 9.26 9.53
N LEU A 158 7.02 9.36 9.75
CA LEU A 158 6.31 10.63 9.92
C LEU A 158 6.59 11.30 11.28
N GLY A 159 7.31 10.63 12.19
CA GLY A 159 7.56 11.11 13.55
C GLY A 159 6.36 10.95 14.48
N LEU A 160 5.44 10.02 14.18
CA LEU A 160 4.37 9.64 15.10
C LEU A 160 4.91 8.67 16.16
N ARG A 161 4.18 8.52 17.27
CA ARG A 161 4.45 7.49 18.29
C ARG A 161 3.43 6.36 18.15
N PRO A 162 3.63 5.40 17.24
CA PRO A 162 2.66 4.35 17.05
C PRO A 162 2.66 3.35 18.22
N PHE A 163 1.46 2.90 18.58
CA PHE A 163 1.22 1.70 19.35
C PHE A 163 0.58 0.66 18.44
N ALA A 164 1.31 -0.42 18.14
CA ALA A 164 0.83 -1.46 17.26
C ALA A 164 -0.16 -2.39 17.97
N LEU A 165 -1.32 -2.62 17.36
CA LEU A 165 -2.35 -3.52 17.86
C LEU A 165 -2.60 -4.62 16.84
N THR A 166 -2.42 -5.88 17.24
CA THR A 166 -2.75 -7.04 16.43
C THR A 166 -3.90 -7.81 17.05
N VAL A 167 -5.02 -7.91 16.33
CA VAL A 167 -6.10 -8.80 16.75
C VAL A 167 -5.67 -10.24 16.45
N ASP A 168 -5.76 -11.08 17.47
CA ASP A 168 -5.41 -12.48 17.44
C ASP A 168 -6.68 -13.36 17.43
N PRO A 169 -7.10 -13.79 16.24
CA PRO A 169 -8.22 -14.72 16.10
C PRO A 169 -7.84 -16.20 16.06
N GLY A 170 -6.61 -16.53 16.43
CA GLY A 170 -6.09 -17.89 16.39
C GLY A 170 -5.24 -18.20 15.16
N THR A 171 -4.62 -19.38 15.21
CA THR A 171 -3.47 -19.78 14.38
C THR A 171 -3.79 -19.96 12.89
N ILE A 172 -5.05 -20.19 12.52
CA ILE A 172 -5.46 -20.32 11.11
C ILE A 172 -5.38 -19.00 10.34
N ILE A 173 -5.52 -17.86 11.04
CA ILE A 173 -5.43 -16.52 10.44
C ILE A 173 -4.12 -15.84 10.83
N LEU A 174 -3.63 -16.07 12.06
CA LEU A 174 -2.36 -15.55 12.56
C LEU A 174 -1.37 -16.69 12.90
N PRO A 175 -0.79 -17.37 11.89
CA PRO A 175 0.19 -18.41 12.11
C PRO A 175 1.46 -17.90 12.81
N GLY A 176 2.21 -18.81 13.44
CA GLY A 176 3.42 -18.46 14.18
C GLY A 176 4.52 -17.77 13.36
N HIS A 177 4.61 -18.03 12.04
CA HIS A 177 5.57 -17.30 11.19
C HIS A 177 5.19 -15.84 10.99
N ILE A 178 3.89 -15.52 10.92
CA ILE A 178 3.42 -14.13 10.82
C ILE A 178 3.69 -13.41 12.15
N ARG A 179 3.43 -14.06 13.29
CA ARG A 179 3.75 -13.48 14.61
C ARG A 179 5.21 -13.10 14.76
N ARG A 180 6.12 -14.01 14.37
CA ARG A 180 7.56 -13.71 14.38
C ARG A 180 7.89 -12.49 13.51
N SER A 181 7.34 -12.42 12.30
CA SER A 181 7.55 -11.25 11.43
C SER A 181 6.97 -9.95 12.00
N LEU A 182 5.87 -10.01 12.75
CA LEU A 182 5.32 -8.86 13.46
C LEU A 182 6.25 -8.39 14.57
N GLU A 183 6.70 -9.31 15.42
CA GLU A 183 7.60 -9.04 16.53
C GLU A 183 8.95 -8.50 16.04
N GLU A 184 9.51 -9.09 14.99
CA GLU A 184 10.73 -8.62 14.31
C GLU A 184 10.56 -7.18 13.80
N LEU A 185 9.45 -6.87 13.12
CA LEU A 185 9.18 -5.53 12.60
C LEU A 185 9.00 -4.52 13.72
N CYS A 186 8.20 -4.83 14.74
CA CYS A 186 7.99 -3.95 15.88
C CYS A 186 9.29 -3.71 16.66
N SER A 187 10.10 -4.76 16.86
CA SER A 187 11.42 -4.65 17.48
C SER A 187 12.38 -3.79 16.65
N LEU A 188 12.42 -3.98 15.32
CA LEU A 188 13.26 -3.19 14.41
C LEU A 188 12.90 -1.70 14.47
N LEU A 189 11.62 -1.39 14.59
CA LEU A 189 11.11 -0.02 14.64
C LEU A 189 11.08 0.58 16.05
N GLY A 190 11.39 -0.20 17.09
CA GLY A 190 11.30 0.24 18.49
C GLY A 190 9.86 0.57 18.93
N VAL A 191 8.87 -0.12 18.37
CA VAL A 191 7.43 0.17 18.59
C VAL A 191 6.83 -0.80 19.62
N ARG A 192 6.04 -0.24 20.55
CA ARG A 192 5.20 -1.03 21.45
C ARG A 192 4.16 -1.82 20.66
N HIS A 193 3.98 -3.10 21.00
CA HIS A 193 3.06 -4.00 20.32
C HIS A 193 2.24 -4.80 21.33
N GLU A 194 0.94 -4.89 21.11
CA GLU A 194 0.02 -5.71 21.91
C GLU A 194 -0.85 -6.61 21.01
N TYR A 195 -1.04 -7.85 21.45
CA TYR A 195 -2.02 -8.77 20.88
C TYR A 195 -3.35 -8.68 21.64
N ILE A 196 -4.45 -8.52 20.92
CA ILE A 196 -5.81 -8.51 21.47
C ILE A 196 -6.49 -9.81 21.08
N GLY A 197 -6.89 -10.63 22.06
CA GLY A 197 -7.63 -11.86 21.78
C GLY A 197 -9.01 -11.56 21.17
N ALA A 198 -9.39 -12.30 20.13
CA ALA A 198 -10.73 -12.23 19.54
C ALA A 198 -11.26 -13.61 19.16
N GLU A 199 -12.52 -13.88 19.53
CA GLU A 199 -13.18 -15.14 19.20
C GLU A 199 -13.76 -15.10 17.79
N LEU A 200 -13.10 -15.76 16.83
CA LEU A 200 -13.59 -15.88 15.44
C LEU A 200 -14.31 -17.22 15.16
N GLY A 201 -14.60 -18.04 16.17
CA GLY A 201 -15.11 -19.41 16.01
C GLY A 201 -16.32 -19.55 15.08
N ASP A 202 -17.33 -18.69 15.25
CA ASP A 202 -18.54 -18.71 14.42
C ASP A 202 -18.28 -18.27 12.97
N ILE A 203 -17.37 -17.31 12.77
CA ILE A 203 -16.98 -16.84 11.45
C ILE A 203 -16.14 -17.90 10.73
N GLN A 204 -15.24 -18.57 11.44
CA GLN A 204 -14.39 -19.64 10.90
C GLN A 204 -15.24 -20.84 10.50
N SER A 205 -16.08 -21.36 11.41
CA SER A 205 -16.96 -22.49 11.14
C SER A 205 -17.90 -22.17 9.97
N GLY A 206 -18.59 -21.03 10.00
CA GLY A 206 -19.50 -20.65 8.94
C GLY A 206 -18.84 -20.48 7.57
N ALA A 207 -17.61 -19.99 7.52
CA ALA A 207 -16.86 -19.89 6.27
C ALA A 207 -16.43 -21.27 5.76
N LEU A 208 -15.93 -22.15 6.65
CA LEU A 208 -15.51 -23.51 6.30
C LEU A 208 -16.68 -24.42 5.88
N ASP A 209 -17.89 -24.14 6.38
CA ASP A 209 -19.14 -24.78 5.96
C ASP A 209 -19.70 -24.22 4.64
N GLY A 210 -19.10 -23.15 4.11
CA GLY A 210 -19.51 -22.54 2.84
C GLY A 210 -20.70 -21.60 2.95
N ARG A 211 -21.13 -21.23 4.16
CA ARG A 211 -22.26 -20.31 4.38
C ARG A 211 -21.96 -18.90 3.85
N PHE A 212 -20.70 -18.47 3.91
CA PHE A 212 -20.28 -17.16 3.42
C PHE A 212 -18.77 -17.06 3.17
N HIS A 213 -18.38 -16.02 2.42
CA HIS A 213 -16.98 -15.60 2.31
C HIS A 213 -16.51 -14.87 3.59
N PRO A 214 -15.35 -15.22 4.18
CA PRO A 214 -14.97 -14.77 5.53
C PRO A 214 -14.55 -13.30 5.61
N CYS A 215 -13.85 -12.76 4.59
CA CYS A 215 -13.05 -11.55 4.74
C CYS A 215 -13.81 -10.32 5.26
N GLY A 216 -15.05 -10.07 4.82
CA GLY A 216 -15.82 -8.90 5.28
C GLY A 216 -16.25 -9.00 6.75
N ARG A 217 -16.55 -10.21 7.23
CA ARG A 217 -16.89 -10.45 8.64
C ARG A 217 -15.64 -10.40 9.52
N CYS A 218 -14.54 -11.02 9.06
CA CYS A 218 -13.26 -10.95 9.76
C CYS A 218 -12.78 -9.49 9.90
N SER A 219 -12.82 -8.70 8.81
CA SER A 219 -12.37 -7.31 8.86
C SER A 219 -13.22 -6.46 9.80
N GLY A 220 -14.55 -6.65 9.78
CA GLY A 220 -15.46 -5.94 10.68
C GLY A 220 -15.20 -6.24 12.16
N LEU A 221 -14.99 -7.52 12.52
CA LEU A 221 -14.67 -7.88 13.89
C LEU A 221 -13.30 -7.34 14.33
N ILE A 222 -12.29 -7.43 13.46
CA ILE A 222 -10.95 -6.90 13.75
C ILE A 222 -11.03 -5.39 13.99
N GLU A 223 -11.76 -4.68 13.14
CA GLU A 223 -11.98 -3.25 13.26
C GLU A 223 -12.67 -2.89 14.57
N SER A 224 -13.80 -3.52 14.90
CA SER A 224 -14.50 -3.24 16.16
C SER A 224 -13.63 -3.54 17.38
N THR A 225 -12.89 -4.66 17.37
CA THR A 225 -11.99 -5.04 18.46
C THR A 225 -10.88 -4.01 18.69
N VAL A 226 -10.28 -3.49 17.61
CA VAL A 226 -9.27 -2.43 17.69
C VAL A 226 -9.89 -1.14 18.21
N MET A 227 -11.06 -0.73 17.70
CA MET A 227 -11.75 0.48 18.14
C MET A 227 -12.13 0.40 19.62
N ASP A 228 -12.68 -0.72 20.08
CA ASP A 228 -13.06 -0.95 21.48
C ASP A 228 -11.85 -0.88 22.42
N LYS A 229 -10.71 -1.43 22.00
CA LYS A 229 -9.46 -1.32 22.77
C LYS A 229 -9.04 0.15 22.89
N ILE A 230 -9.07 0.90 21.79
CA ILE A 230 -8.62 2.30 21.73
C ILE A 230 -9.54 3.24 22.52
N ARG A 231 -10.86 3.01 22.52
CA ARG A 231 -11.81 3.81 23.32
C ARG A 231 -11.47 3.84 24.82
N ASN A 232 -10.79 2.82 25.32
CA ASN A 232 -10.35 2.72 26.71
C ASN A 232 -8.93 3.29 26.94
N MET A 233 -8.35 3.95 25.94
CA MET A 233 -7.02 4.54 25.95
C MET A 233 -7.09 6.05 25.68
N GLU A 234 -6.05 6.79 26.08
CA GLU A 234 -5.89 8.21 25.73
C GLU A 234 -5.35 8.40 24.29
N ILE A 235 -5.81 7.58 23.35
CA ILE A 235 -5.41 7.62 21.94
C ILE A 235 -6.63 8.01 21.10
N ASP A 236 -6.54 9.15 20.42
CA ASP A 236 -7.63 9.73 19.63
C ASP A 236 -7.53 9.39 18.13
N THR A 237 -6.51 8.65 17.71
CA THR A 237 -6.22 8.39 16.30
C THR A 237 -5.85 6.92 16.08
N VAL A 238 -6.47 6.30 15.07
CA VAL A 238 -6.17 4.94 14.62
C VAL A 238 -5.80 4.92 13.13
N ILE A 239 -4.72 4.21 12.82
CA ILE A 239 -4.21 4.03 11.47
C ILE A 239 -4.47 2.59 11.00
N PHE A 240 -5.06 2.45 9.83
CA PHE A 240 -5.30 1.19 9.14
C PHE A 240 -4.53 1.10 7.81
N GLY A 241 -4.42 -0.12 7.28
CA GLY A 241 -3.72 -0.44 6.04
C GLY A 241 -4.62 -0.54 4.80
N ASP A 242 -5.83 0.01 4.80
CA ASP A 242 -6.68 -0.05 3.60
C ASP A 242 -6.13 0.84 2.48
N LEU A 243 -6.27 0.36 1.24
CA LEU A 243 -5.84 1.01 0.01
C LEU A 243 -7.03 1.51 -0.84
N LEU A 244 -8.26 1.05 -0.55
CA LEU A 244 -9.42 1.32 -1.41
C LEU A 244 -10.13 2.64 -1.09
N SER A 245 -10.17 3.05 0.18
CA SER A 245 -10.85 4.27 0.62
C SER A 245 -10.06 5.55 0.30
N THR A 246 -9.72 5.80 -0.96
CA THR A 246 -8.86 6.95 -1.32
C THR A 246 -9.59 8.29 -1.27
N GLY A 247 -8.84 9.39 -1.18
CA GLY A 247 -9.39 10.75 -1.22
C GLY A 247 -10.10 11.14 0.06
N TYR A 248 -11.22 11.83 -0.04
CA TYR A 248 -11.98 12.31 1.13
C TYR A 248 -12.28 11.20 2.15
N GLN A 249 -12.59 9.99 1.66
CA GLN A 249 -12.95 8.82 2.49
C GLN A 249 -11.74 8.13 3.16
N SER A 250 -10.51 8.61 2.92
CA SER A 250 -9.31 8.06 3.57
C SER A 250 -9.17 8.46 5.03
N VAL A 251 -9.92 9.49 5.45
CA VAL A 251 -9.96 10.00 6.82
C VAL A 251 -11.41 10.15 7.27
N ASN A 252 -11.75 9.49 8.37
CA ASN A 252 -13.08 9.56 8.97
C ASN A 252 -12.96 9.82 10.47
N VAL A 253 -14.02 10.34 11.08
CA VAL A 253 -14.12 10.49 12.53
C VAL A 253 -15.27 9.61 13.00
N ASP A 254 -15.00 8.72 13.93
CA ASP A 254 -15.97 7.79 14.51
C ASP A 254 -15.88 7.87 16.04
N ASP A 255 -16.97 8.24 16.71
CA ASP A 255 -17.03 8.46 18.17
C ASP A 255 -15.88 9.31 18.73
N GLY A 256 -15.47 10.37 18.00
CA GLY A 256 -14.36 11.24 18.40
C GLY A 256 -12.96 10.67 18.17
N ILE A 257 -12.84 9.50 17.53
CA ILE A 257 -11.58 8.88 17.12
C ILE A 257 -11.36 9.15 15.62
N LEU A 258 -10.20 9.67 15.27
CA LEU A 258 -9.75 9.84 13.89
C LEU A 258 -9.30 8.51 13.31
N ARG A 259 -10.07 7.99 12.36
CA ARG A 259 -9.71 6.83 11.54
C ARG A 259 -8.96 7.27 10.29
N VAL A 260 -7.73 6.79 10.11
CA VAL A 260 -6.89 7.08 8.95
C VAL A 260 -6.54 5.79 8.21
N ASN A 261 -6.95 5.67 6.96
CA ASN A 261 -6.50 4.61 6.06
C ASN A 261 -5.24 5.11 5.32
N LEU A 262 -4.08 4.99 5.97
CA LEU A 262 -2.85 5.70 5.56
C LEU A 262 -2.36 5.39 4.13
N PRO A 263 -2.39 4.15 3.62
CA PRO A 263 -2.03 3.88 2.23
C PRO A 263 -3.00 4.54 1.25
N ALA A 264 -4.30 4.49 1.54
CA ALA A 264 -5.33 5.15 0.74
C ALA A 264 -5.24 6.68 0.81
N LEU A 265 -4.79 7.23 1.94
CA LEU A 265 -4.52 8.66 2.14
C LEU A 265 -3.49 9.17 1.14
N PHE A 266 -2.42 8.40 0.93
CA PHE A 266 -1.38 8.69 -0.07
C PHE A 266 -1.81 8.37 -1.52
N ALA A 267 -3.02 7.85 -1.72
CA ALA A 267 -3.47 7.24 -2.98
C ALA A 267 -2.40 6.28 -3.55
N ALA A 268 -1.85 5.44 -2.67
CA ALA A 268 -0.74 4.56 -2.98
C ALA A 268 -1.18 3.37 -3.86
N SER A 269 -0.29 2.93 -4.73
CA SER A 269 -0.39 1.62 -5.38
C SER A 269 0.17 0.52 -4.47
N LYS A 270 -0.19 -0.73 -4.76
CA LYS A 270 0.34 -1.90 -4.05
C LYS A 270 1.86 -2.03 -4.22
N GLN A 271 2.39 -1.57 -5.36
CA GLN A 271 3.82 -1.63 -5.65
C GLN A 271 4.60 -0.60 -4.84
N GLU A 272 4.08 0.61 -4.65
CA GLU A 272 4.69 1.64 -3.80
C GLU A 272 4.77 1.17 -2.35
N VAL A 273 3.66 0.66 -1.82
CA VAL A 273 3.58 0.10 -0.46
C VAL A 273 4.58 -1.05 -0.29
N ARG A 274 4.65 -1.98 -1.25
CA ARG A 274 5.61 -3.09 -1.23
C ARG A 274 7.05 -2.61 -1.26
N SER A 275 7.35 -1.60 -2.08
CA SER A 275 8.71 -1.07 -2.25
C SER A 275 9.23 -0.56 -0.90
N VAL A 276 8.45 0.27 -0.20
CA VAL A 276 8.82 0.79 1.13
C VAL A 276 8.88 -0.30 2.20
N ALA A 277 7.87 -1.19 2.26
CA ALA A 277 7.81 -2.24 3.27
C ALA A 277 8.96 -3.25 3.16
N SER A 278 9.35 -3.60 1.92
CA SER A 278 10.41 -4.58 1.66
C SER A 278 11.79 -4.15 2.19
N LEU A 279 12.06 -2.84 2.24
CA LEU A 279 13.30 -2.29 2.79
C LEU A 279 13.41 -2.47 4.31
N HIS A 280 12.31 -2.81 4.98
CA HIS A 280 12.26 -3.13 6.40
C HIS A 280 12.08 -4.65 6.65
N GLY A 281 12.46 -5.48 5.68
CA GLY A 281 12.41 -6.94 5.81
C GLY A 281 11.02 -7.55 5.66
N VAL A 282 9.98 -6.75 5.37
CA VAL A 282 8.62 -7.24 5.20
C VAL A 282 8.48 -7.92 3.84
N ARG A 283 8.22 -9.23 3.85
CA ARG A 283 8.07 -10.02 2.64
C ARG A 283 6.60 -10.21 2.29
N SER A 284 6.25 -10.02 1.02
CA SER A 284 4.92 -10.35 0.54
C SER A 284 4.75 -11.87 0.41
N SER A 285 3.64 -12.40 0.90
CA SER A 285 3.25 -13.79 0.62
C SER A 285 3.03 -13.97 -0.88
N MET A 286 3.52 -15.09 -1.44
CA MET A 286 3.18 -15.52 -2.80
C MET A 286 1.74 -16.04 -2.91
N ASN A 287 1.11 -16.36 -1.77
CA ASN A 287 -0.26 -16.85 -1.71
C ASN A 287 -1.27 -15.71 -1.60
N PHE A 288 -2.39 -15.85 -2.30
CA PHE A 288 -3.51 -14.92 -2.20
C PHE A 288 -4.28 -15.12 -0.88
N GLY A 289 -4.27 -14.09 -0.03
CA GLY A 289 -5.05 -14.06 1.22
C GLY A 289 -4.46 -14.89 2.36
N CYS A 290 -5.25 -15.05 3.42
CA CYS A 290 -4.88 -15.82 4.61
C CYS A 290 -5.15 -17.33 4.44
N PRO A 291 -4.58 -18.20 5.30
CA PRO A 291 -4.78 -19.64 5.18
C PRO A 291 -6.25 -20.08 5.24
N LEU A 292 -7.07 -19.46 6.10
CA LEU A 292 -8.52 -19.70 6.13
C LEU A 292 -9.17 -19.46 4.76
N LEU A 293 -8.84 -18.35 4.10
CA LEU A 293 -9.40 -18.04 2.78
C LEU A 293 -8.97 -19.07 1.72
N GLY A 294 -7.71 -19.50 1.77
CA GLY A 294 -7.21 -20.57 0.90
C GLY A 294 -8.01 -21.86 1.05
N GLU A 295 -8.31 -22.25 2.30
CA GLU A 295 -9.10 -23.45 2.58
C GLU A 295 -10.57 -23.30 2.17
N VAL A 296 -11.17 -22.14 2.41
CA VAL A 296 -12.55 -21.84 1.96
C VAL A 296 -12.64 -21.91 0.43
N HIS A 297 -11.69 -21.33 -0.29
CA HIS A 297 -11.66 -21.41 -1.76
C HIS A 297 -11.44 -22.84 -2.29
N ARG A 298 -10.73 -23.69 -1.53
CA ARG A 298 -10.51 -25.10 -1.87
C ARG A 298 -11.79 -25.91 -1.71
N ARG A 299 -12.50 -25.77 -0.58
CA ARG A 299 -13.75 -26.48 -0.28
C ARG A 299 -14.95 -25.95 -1.08
N HIS A 300 -15.02 -24.63 -1.25
CA HIS A 300 -16.18 -23.93 -1.80
C HIS A 300 -15.78 -22.99 -2.96
N PRO A 301 -15.46 -23.54 -4.15
CA PRO A 301 -14.98 -22.72 -5.28
C PRO A 301 -15.92 -21.59 -5.72
N HIS A 302 -17.23 -21.75 -5.52
CA HIS A 302 -18.23 -20.73 -5.84
C HIS A 302 -18.03 -19.43 -5.02
N LEU A 303 -17.36 -19.49 -3.87
CA LEU A 303 -17.02 -18.29 -3.07
C LEU A 303 -15.83 -17.51 -3.62
N ARG A 304 -15.04 -18.07 -4.55
CA ARG A 304 -13.89 -17.37 -5.18
C ARG A 304 -14.32 -16.09 -5.91
N ARG A 305 -15.57 -16.04 -6.39
CA ARG A 305 -16.13 -14.86 -7.07
C ARG A 305 -15.99 -13.57 -6.25
N TYR A 306 -16.09 -13.64 -4.93
CA TYR A 306 -15.98 -12.47 -4.05
C TYR A 306 -14.53 -11.96 -3.96
N SER A 307 -13.56 -12.88 -3.94
CA SER A 307 -12.14 -12.54 -4.01
C SER A 307 -11.74 -11.99 -5.39
N ILE A 308 -12.30 -12.54 -6.47
CA ILE A 308 -12.11 -12.00 -7.82
C ILE A 308 -12.69 -10.58 -7.91
N GLN A 309 -13.90 -10.35 -7.40
CA GLN A 309 -14.50 -9.02 -7.33
C GLN A 309 -13.61 -8.04 -6.55
N ARG A 310 -12.97 -8.47 -5.46
CA ARG A 310 -12.01 -7.63 -4.74
C ARG A 310 -10.81 -7.25 -5.62
N VAL A 311 -10.18 -8.20 -6.29
CA VAL A 311 -9.06 -7.93 -7.22
C VAL A 311 -9.49 -6.96 -8.33
N LEU A 312 -10.68 -7.15 -8.91
CA LEU A 312 -11.23 -6.25 -9.93
C LEU A 312 -11.48 -4.84 -9.38
N ARG A 313 -11.98 -4.71 -8.15
CA ARG A 313 -12.16 -3.42 -7.48
C ARG A 313 -10.83 -2.72 -7.25
N GLU A 314 -9.83 -3.42 -6.74
CA GLU A 314 -8.48 -2.88 -6.51
C GLU A 314 -7.80 -2.48 -7.83
N THR A 315 -7.99 -3.26 -8.90
CA THR A 315 -7.49 -2.95 -10.25
C THR A 315 -8.19 -1.71 -10.83
N ARG A 316 -9.52 -1.65 -10.75
CA ARG A 316 -10.31 -0.48 -11.18
C ARG A 316 -9.93 0.77 -10.41
N ALA A 317 -9.64 0.64 -9.11
CA ALA A 317 -9.19 1.73 -8.28
C ALA A 317 -7.77 2.21 -8.62
N GLY A 318 -7.00 1.47 -9.43
CA GLY A 318 -5.60 1.76 -9.69
C GLY A 318 -4.68 1.44 -8.51
N VAL A 319 -5.16 0.63 -7.56
CA VAL A 319 -4.33 0.12 -6.45
C VAL A 319 -3.48 -1.04 -6.93
N LEU A 320 -4.08 -1.96 -7.70
CA LEU A 320 -3.35 -3.00 -8.42
C LEU A 320 -3.08 -2.51 -9.84
N GLU A 321 -1.81 -2.53 -10.20
CA GLU A 321 -1.34 -2.17 -11.54
C GLU A 321 -0.67 -3.39 -12.19
N PRO A 322 -0.76 -3.55 -13.51
CA PRO A 322 0.04 -4.54 -14.23
C PRO A 322 1.49 -4.07 -14.29
N GLY A 323 2.42 -4.83 -13.70
CA GLY A 323 3.86 -4.54 -13.69
C GLY A 323 4.46 -4.62 -12.29
#